data_AF-A0A356GNA2-F1
#
_entry.id   AF-A0A356GNA2-F1
#
_cell.length_a   1.000
_cell.length_b   1.000
_cell.length_c   1.000
_cell.angle_alpha   90.00
_cell.angle_beta   90.00
_cell.angle_gamma   90.00
#
_symmetry.space_group_name_H-M   'P 1'
#
loop_
_entity.id
_entity.type
_entity.pdbx_description
1 polymer ?
#
loop_
_entity_poly.entity_id
_entity_poly.type
_entity_poly.pdbx_seq_one_letter_code
_entity_poly.pdbx_strand_id
1 'polypeptide(L)'
;MLACGGSGETTNQANTSTYLKSLPTWEEYSPPSPPVPPTRIDNPVQTDELIDNVPVIDPIDNSILGYRSEMYQCTSTEFTMTDTPEKIVMFSPDRELLWPGSLIQGKSHRDGIGSLLPLTIRERSPINISIPSLATVDNYRLVETPNQANVSQAIGSMVYNATTSNLVTPSTIQFFMEDYSSEQSFPLQAKISGKYMGFRASASSSVS
;
A
#
# COMPACT_ATOMS: atom_id res chain seq x y z
N MET A 1 55.56 4.45 -39.41
CA MET A 1 54.57 5.24 -40.18
C MET A 1 53.44 4.27 -40.53
N LEU A 2 52.15 4.46 -40.26
CA LEU A 2 51.37 5.60 -39.79
C LEU A 2 50.36 5.14 -38.71
N ALA A 3 50.08 6.03 -37.77
CA ALA A 3 48.92 5.98 -36.88
C ALA A 3 47.70 6.60 -37.57
N CYS A 4 46.50 6.12 -37.24
CA CYS A 4 45.26 6.89 -37.27
C CYS A 4 44.43 6.49 -36.04
N GLY A 5 44.55 7.29 -34.98
CA GLY A 5 43.47 7.47 -34.03
C GLY A 5 42.38 8.35 -34.66
N GLY A 6 41.13 8.09 -34.29
CA GLY A 6 39.97 8.85 -34.73
C GLY A 6 38.82 8.63 -33.76
N SER A 7 38.71 9.56 -32.82
CA SER A 7 37.58 9.79 -31.92
C SER A 7 36.23 9.72 -32.64
N GLY A 8 35.37 8.81 -32.22
CA GLY A 8 33.95 8.77 -32.57
C GLY A 8 33.13 8.75 -31.30
N GLU A 9 32.40 9.83 -31.07
CA GLU A 9 31.59 10.11 -29.90
C GLU A 9 30.60 8.99 -29.53
N THR A 10 30.40 8.86 -28.23
CA THR A 10 29.26 8.27 -27.53
C THR A 10 27.91 8.50 -28.25
N THR A 11 27.53 7.61 -29.17
CA THR A 11 26.27 7.72 -29.94
C THR A 11 25.20 6.71 -29.52
N ASN A 12 25.43 5.91 -28.46
CA ASN A 12 24.38 5.06 -27.85
C ASN A 12 23.66 5.71 -26.66
N GLN A 13 23.99 6.96 -26.31
CA GLN A 13 23.10 7.83 -25.51
C GLN A 13 22.07 8.56 -26.40
N ALA A 14 21.82 8.05 -27.61
CA ALA A 14 20.78 8.55 -28.48
C ALA A 14 19.40 8.23 -27.89
N ASN A 15 18.95 9.19 -27.06
CA ASN A 15 17.57 9.61 -26.88
C ASN A 15 16.63 8.73 -26.05
N THR A 16 17.12 8.07 -24.99
CA THR A 16 16.24 7.54 -23.93
C THR A 16 15.31 8.63 -23.39
N SER A 17 15.78 9.87 -23.25
CA SER A 17 14.95 11.00 -22.81
C SER A 17 13.84 11.34 -23.82
N THR A 18 14.12 11.31 -25.13
CA THR A 18 13.10 11.53 -26.16
C THR A 18 12.13 10.37 -26.25
N TYR A 19 12.60 9.12 -26.13
CA TYR A 19 11.73 7.96 -26.03
C TYR A 19 10.80 8.06 -24.83
N LEU A 20 11.33 8.36 -23.63
CA LEU A 20 10.52 8.53 -22.42
C LEU A 20 9.51 9.69 -22.54
N LYS A 21 9.87 10.77 -23.25
CA LYS A 21 8.94 11.88 -23.57
C LYS A 21 7.88 11.52 -24.61
N SER A 22 8.13 10.53 -25.46
CA SER A 22 7.17 10.04 -26.44
C SER A 22 6.17 9.04 -25.87
N LEU A 23 6.42 8.54 -24.65
CA LEU A 23 5.49 7.66 -23.98
C LEU A 23 4.23 8.42 -23.56
N PRO A 24 3.06 7.74 -23.57
CA PRO A 24 1.85 8.33 -23.03
C PRO A 24 2.05 8.71 -21.55
N THR A 25 1.36 9.76 -21.13
CA THR A 25 1.32 10.13 -19.72
C THR A 25 0.71 9.00 -18.90
N TRP A 26 0.96 9.00 -17.58
CA TRP A 26 0.37 7.98 -16.71
C TRP A 26 -1.16 7.99 -16.76
N GLU A 27 -1.78 9.17 -16.82
CA GLU A 27 -3.24 9.33 -16.90
C GLU A 27 -3.82 8.79 -18.20
N GLU A 28 -3.11 8.92 -19.32
CA GLU A 28 -3.51 8.30 -20.60
C GLU A 28 -3.36 6.78 -20.58
N TYR A 29 -2.31 6.27 -19.93
CA TYR A 29 -2.02 4.84 -19.85
C TYR A 29 -2.91 4.09 -18.82
N SER A 30 -3.27 4.77 -17.73
CA SER A 30 -4.02 4.26 -16.59
C SER A 30 -4.99 5.33 -16.07
N PRO A 31 -6.08 5.60 -16.81
CA PRO A 31 -7.03 6.64 -16.43
C PRO A 31 -7.65 6.34 -15.06
N PRO A 32 -7.76 7.33 -14.15
CA PRO A 32 -8.42 7.13 -12.87
C PRO A 32 -9.89 6.80 -13.11
N SER A 33 -10.42 5.89 -12.30
CA SER A 33 -11.87 5.65 -12.30
C SER A 33 -12.55 6.82 -11.58
N PRO A 34 -13.64 7.37 -12.12
CA PRO A 34 -14.34 8.47 -11.46
C PRO A 34 -14.82 7.99 -10.08
N PRO A 35 -14.64 8.80 -9.02
CA PRO A 35 -15.10 8.43 -7.70
C PRO A 35 -16.62 8.33 -7.73
N VAL A 36 -17.14 7.16 -7.32
CA VAL A 36 -18.58 6.92 -7.16
C VAL A 36 -18.83 6.78 -5.66
N PRO A 37 -19.58 7.71 -5.03
CA PRO A 37 -19.92 7.59 -3.62
C PRO A 37 -20.77 6.33 -3.37
N PRO A 38 -20.84 5.83 -2.12
CA PRO A 38 -21.65 4.67 -1.78
C PRO A 38 -23.09 4.84 -2.28
N THR A 39 -23.42 4.12 -3.35
CA THR A 39 -24.72 4.20 -4.01
C THR A 39 -25.39 2.86 -3.83
N ARG A 40 -26.63 2.89 -3.33
CA ARG A 40 -27.40 1.67 -3.11
C ARG A 40 -27.71 1.00 -4.45
N ILE A 41 -27.38 -0.28 -4.58
CA ILE A 41 -27.65 -1.06 -5.80
C ILE A 41 -29.09 -1.59 -5.75
N ASP A 42 -29.49 -2.15 -4.61
CA ASP A 42 -30.76 -2.85 -4.46
C ASP A 42 -31.53 -2.46 -3.20
N ASN A 43 -32.79 -2.88 -3.14
CA ASN A 43 -33.59 -2.73 -1.93
C ASN A 43 -32.98 -3.53 -0.76
N PRO A 44 -33.10 -3.04 0.48
CA PRO A 44 -32.64 -3.76 1.65
C PRO A 44 -33.32 -5.12 1.72
N VAL A 45 -32.52 -6.18 1.90
CA VAL A 45 -33.01 -7.52 2.16
C VAL A 45 -33.17 -7.66 3.67
N GLN A 46 -34.39 -7.97 4.09
CA GLN A 46 -34.67 -8.33 5.48
C GLN A 46 -34.60 -9.85 5.62
N THR A 47 -33.81 -10.30 6.58
CA THR A 47 -33.72 -11.71 6.95
C THR A 47 -33.95 -11.83 8.44
N ASP A 48 -34.89 -12.71 8.79
CA ASP A 48 -35.12 -13.08 10.17
C ASP A 48 -34.21 -14.26 10.52
N GLU A 49 -33.43 -14.13 11.58
CA GLU A 49 -32.53 -15.17 12.07
C GLU A 49 -32.91 -15.55 13.50
N LEU A 50 -33.17 -16.84 13.72
CA LEU A 50 -33.37 -17.39 15.05
C LEU A 50 -32.00 -17.72 15.63
N ILE A 51 -31.60 -17.00 16.67
CA ILE A 51 -30.39 -17.33 17.43
C ILE A 51 -30.80 -18.13 18.65
N ASP A 52 -30.47 -19.43 18.62
CA ASP A 52 -30.58 -20.31 19.77
C ASP A 52 -29.36 -20.14 20.70
N ASN A 53 -29.60 -20.28 22.00
CA ASN A 53 -28.57 -20.18 23.05
C ASN A 53 -28.05 -18.76 23.35
N VAL A 54 -28.92 -17.75 23.31
CA VAL A 54 -28.59 -16.42 23.86
C VAL A 54 -28.54 -16.52 25.38
N PRO A 55 -27.41 -16.17 26.04
CA PRO A 55 -27.28 -16.27 27.49
C PRO A 55 -28.16 -15.23 28.18
N VAL A 56 -28.99 -15.68 29.13
CA VAL A 56 -29.73 -14.81 30.03
C VAL A 56 -28.81 -14.50 31.21
N ILE A 57 -28.37 -13.25 31.31
CA ILE A 57 -27.39 -12.80 32.31
C ILE A 57 -28.14 -12.19 33.51
N ASP A 58 -27.75 -12.58 34.73
CA ASP A 58 -28.21 -11.90 35.95
C ASP A 58 -27.58 -10.49 36.03
N PRO A 59 -28.39 -9.42 36.15
CA PRO A 59 -27.88 -8.05 36.19
C PRO A 59 -27.06 -7.70 37.44
N ILE A 60 -27.02 -8.55 38.47
CA ILE A 60 -26.33 -8.28 39.75
C ILE A 60 -24.92 -8.90 39.79
N ASP A 61 -24.75 -10.11 39.26
CA ASP A 61 -23.48 -10.86 39.37
C ASP A 61 -22.90 -11.33 38.02
N ASN A 62 -23.54 -10.96 36.90
CA ASN A 62 -23.17 -11.38 35.54
C ASN A 62 -23.15 -12.91 35.34
N SER A 63 -23.79 -13.69 36.21
CA SER A 63 -23.92 -15.14 36.04
C SER A 63 -24.90 -15.49 34.91
N ILE A 64 -24.63 -16.59 34.21
CA ILE A 64 -25.54 -17.11 33.17
C ILE A 64 -26.66 -17.88 33.88
N LEU A 65 -27.86 -17.31 33.90
CA LEU A 65 -29.06 -17.89 34.50
C LEU A 65 -29.71 -18.97 33.62
N GLY A 66 -29.44 -18.94 32.32
CA GLY A 66 -29.97 -19.88 31.35
C GLY A 66 -29.73 -19.43 29.91
N TYR A 67 -30.32 -20.15 28.97
CA TYR A 67 -30.25 -19.87 27.54
C TYR A 67 -31.66 -19.71 26.98
N ARG A 68 -31.86 -18.76 26.06
CA ARG A 68 -33.13 -18.57 25.34
C ARG A 68 -32.90 -18.44 23.85
N SER A 69 -33.95 -18.69 23.08
CA SER A 69 -33.99 -18.40 21.65
C SER A 69 -34.53 -16.99 21.44
N GLU A 70 -33.83 -16.19 20.64
CA GLU A 70 -34.28 -14.86 20.23
C GLU A 70 -34.36 -14.75 18.71
N MET A 71 -35.37 -14.03 18.23
CA MET A 71 -35.51 -13.68 16.82
C MET A 71 -34.87 -12.33 16.58
N TYR A 72 -33.85 -12.29 15.72
CA TYR A 72 -33.24 -11.07 15.25
C TYR A 72 -33.70 -10.76 13.84
N GLN A 73 -33.96 -9.48 13.57
CA GLN A 73 -34.24 -8.99 12.23
C GLN A 73 -32.99 -8.30 11.69
N CYS A 74 -32.33 -8.92 10.73
CA CYS A 74 -31.19 -8.36 10.03
C CYS A 74 -31.67 -7.62 8.78
N THR A 75 -31.15 -6.41 8.55
CA THR A 75 -31.39 -5.65 7.31
C THR A 75 -30.07 -5.46 6.59
N SER A 76 -29.88 -6.15 5.47
CA SER A 76 -28.69 -6.03 4.63
C SER A 76 -28.99 -5.15 3.42
N THR A 77 -28.11 -4.20 3.13
CA THR A 77 -28.25 -3.30 1.97
C THR A 77 -26.99 -3.36 1.13
N GLU A 78 -27.12 -3.65 -0.16
CA GLU A 78 -25.99 -3.71 -1.08
C GLU A 78 -25.66 -2.31 -1.63
N PHE A 79 -24.37 -1.95 -1.58
CA PHE A 79 -23.84 -0.68 -2.06
C PHE A 79 -22.73 -0.90 -3.08
N THR A 80 -22.65 -0.03 -4.08
CA THR A 80 -21.49 0.10 -4.97
C THR A 80 -20.75 1.39 -4.64
N MET A 81 -19.42 1.33 -4.66
CA MET A 81 -18.55 2.48 -4.44
C MET A 81 -17.29 2.32 -5.30
N THR A 82 -16.73 3.42 -5.78
CA THR A 82 -15.47 3.42 -6.54
C THR A 82 -14.59 4.55 -6.02
N ASP A 83 -13.33 4.27 -5.72
CA ASP A 83 -12.32 5.27 -5.38
C ASP A 83 -10.96 4.86 -5.99
N THR A 84 -10.08 5.84 -6.24
CA THR A 84 -8.71 5.61 -6.73
C THR A 84 -7.73 5.78 -5.57
N PRO A 85 -7.28 4.68 -4.94
CA PRO A 85 -6.43 4.76 -3.74
C PRO A 85 -5.05 5.32 -4.06
N GLU A 86 -4.59 6.27 -3.24
CA GLU A 86 -3.26 6.89 -3.35
C GLU A 86 -2.17 6.07 -2.65
N LYS A 87 -2.55 5.16 -1.73
CA LYS A 87 -1.62 4.36 -0.93
C LYS A 87 -1.62 2.91 -1.42
N ILE A 88 -0.43 2.41 -1.72
CA ILE A 88 -0.20 0.97 -1.96
C ILE A 88 0.25 0.35 -0.65
N VAL A 89 -0.51 -0.62 -0.13
CA VAL A 89 -0.11 -1.44 1.02
C VAL A 89 0.20 -2.83 0.49
N MET A 90 1.44 -3.28 0.69
CA MET A 90 1.88 -4.62 0.31
C MET A 90 2.22 -5.46 1.53
N PHE A 91 1.82 -6.73 1.47
CA PHE A 91 2.27 -7.76 2.41
C PHE A 91 3.44 -8.54 1.80
N SER A 92 4.28 -9.13 2.66
CA SER A 92 5.34 -10.03 2.20
C SER A 92 4.76 -11.15 1.32
N PRO A 93 5.45 -11.59 0.25
CA PRO A 93 6.89 -11.43 -0.01
C PRO A 93 7.30 -10.17 -0.82
N ASP A 94 6.36 -9.44 -1.41
CA ASP A 94 6.69 -8.37 -2.37
C ASP A 94 7.22 -7.07 -1.73
N ARG A 95 7.31 -7.01 -0.39
CA ARG A 95 7.87 -5.87 0.35
C ARG A 95 9.32 -5.59 -0.04
N GLU A 96 10.07 -6.61 -0.42
CA GLU A 96 11.48 -6.48 -0.83
C GLU A 96 11.63 -5.71 -2.15
N LEU A 97 10.55 -5.63 -2.95
CA LEU A 97 10.53 -4.87 -4.19
C LEU A 97 10.52 -3.36 -3.95
N LEU A 98 9.84 -2.91 -2.90
CA LEU A 98 9.56 -1.50 -2.65
C LEU A 98 10.58 -0.91 -1.67
N TRP A 99 11.70 -0.48 -2.21
CA TRP A 99 12.70 0.33 -1.49
C TRP A 99 12.83 1.73 -2.11
N PRO A 100 13.33 2.75 -1.38
CA PRO A 100 13.49 4.09 -1.92
C PRO A 100 14.39 4.14 -3.16
N GLY A 101 13.79 4.45 -4.30
CA GLY A 101 14.48 4.42 -5.60
C GLY A 101 14.33 3.10 -6.36
N SER A 102 13.56 2.12 -5.89
CA SER A 102 13.13 0.98 -6.71
C SER A 102 12.35 1.43 -7.94
N LEU A 103 12.42 0.66 -9.02
CA LEU A 103 11.66 0.88 -10.25
C LEU A 103 10.73 -0.31 -10.46
N ILE A 104 9.46 -0.02 -10.76
CA ILE A 104 8.42 -1.03 -10.99
C ILE A 104 7.80 -0.87 -12.36
N GLN A 105 7.22 -1.95 -12.89
CA GLN A 105 6.58 -1.92 -14.20
C GLN A 105 5.18 -1.31 -14.10
N GLY A 106 4.89 -0.32 -14.95
CA GLY A 106 3.58 0.33 -15.01
C GLY A 106 2.43 -0.63 -15.31
N LYS A 107 2.65 -1.68 -16.11
CA LYS A 107 1.63 -2.72 -16.37
C LYS A 107 1.22 -3.47 -15.10
N SER A 108 2.17 -3.85 -14.24
CA SER A 108 1.83 -4.55 -13.00
C SER A 108 1.12 -3.62 -12.02
N HIS A 109 1.43 -2.32 -12.05
CA HIS A 109 0.75 -1.30 -11.26
C HIS A 109 -0.67 -0.94 -11.77
N ARG A 110 -0.88 -0.98 -13.09
CA ARG A 110 -2.20 -0.74 -13.68
C ARG A 110 -3.09 -1.96 -13.55
N ASP A 111 -2.59 -3.14 -13.88
CA ASP A 111 -3.40 -4.37 -14.00
C ASP A 111 -3.55 -5.10 -12.67
N GLY A 112 -2.65 -4.85 -11.72
CA GLY A 112 -2.66 -5.38 -10.35
C GLY A 112 -3.03 -6.86 -10.28
N ILE A 113 -2.20 -7.66 -10.95
CA ILE A 113 -2.31 -9.12 -11.08
C ILE A 113 -1.92 -9.88 -9.80
N GLY A 114 -2.09 -9.25 -8.62
CA GLY A 114 -1.73 -9.81 -7.32
C GLY A 114 -0.26 -9.62 -6.89
N SER A 115 0.62 -9.09 -7.76
CA SER A 115 2.01 -8.78 -7.43
C SER A 115 2.57 -7.64 -8.29
N LEU A 116 3.45 -6.82 -7.71
CA LEU A 116 4.20 -5.80 -8.46
C LEU A 116 5.43 -6.44 -9.13
N LEU A 117 5.71 -6.06 -10.38
CA LEU A 117 6.87 -6.56 -11.10
C LEU A 117 8.01 -5.55 -11.07
N PRO A 118 9.25 -5.96 -10.75
CA PRO A 118 10.41 -5.09 -10.82
C PRO A 118 10.71 -4.66 -12.26
N LEU A 119 11.19 -3.42 -12.39
CA LEU A 119 11.93 -2.98 -13.56
C LEU A 119 13.42 -2.93 -13.19
N THR A 120 14.11 -4.06 -13.35
CA THR A 120 15.53 -4.17 -13.01
C THR A 120 16.40 -3.50 -14.07
N ILE A 121 17.06 -2.40 -13.69
CA ILE A 121 18.11 -1.75 -14.49
C ILE A 121 19.44 -2.01 -13.79
N ARG A 122 20.39 -2.66 -14.49
CA ARG A 122 21.69 -3.06 -13.90
C ARG A 122 22.60 -1.88 -13.63
N GLU A 123 22.65 -0.92 -14.55
CA GLU A 123 23.47 0.28 -14.45
C GLU A 123 22.58 1.46 -14.12
N ARG A 124 22.77 2.01 -12.92
CA ARG A 124 21.93 3.08 -12.39
C ARG A 124 22.80 4.26 -12.01
N SER A 125 22.31 5.46 -12.31
CA SER A 125 22.91 6.68 -11.80
C SER A 125 22.77 6.75 -10.27
N PRO A 126 23.75 7.35 -9.57
CA PRO A 126 23.66 7.57 -8.13
C PRO A 126 22.36 8.27 -7.72
N ILE A 127 21.82 7.90 -6.56
CA ILE A 127 20.63 8.55 -5.99
C ILE A 127 20.93 9.11 -4.60
N ASN A 128 20.32 10.25 -4.28
CA ASN A 128 20.29 10.77 -2.92
C ASN A 128 19.06 10.24 -2.21
N ILE A 129 19.28 9.62 -1.05
CA ILE A 129 18.22 9.19 -0.15
C ILE A 129 18.21 10.13 1.03
N SER A 130 17.03 10.55 1.46
CA SER A 130 16.87 11.34 2.67
C SER A 130 15.84 10.72 3.62
N ILE A 131 16.04 10.95 4.92
CA ILE A 131 15.07 10.65 5.97
C ILE A 131 14.70 12.00 6.61
N PRO A 132 13.65 12.68 6.13
CA PRO A 132 13.33 14.04 6.56
C PRO A 132 13.04 14.18 8.05
N SER A 133 12.58 13.11 8.71
CA SER A 133 12.33 13.09 10.15
C SER A 133 13.60 13.08 11.00
N LEU A 134 14.76 12.80 10.41
CA LEU A 134 16.05 12.99 11.06
C LEU A 134 16.43 14.46 10.95
N ALA A 135 16.22 15.23 12.02
CA ALA A 135 16.64 16.62 12.11
C ALA A 135 18.15 16.74 12.39
N THR A 136 18.98 16.10 11.57
CA THR A 136 20.45 16.07 11.71
C THR A 136 21.13 16.38 10.38
N VAL A 137 22.45 16.60 10.41
CA VAL A 137 23.27 16.82 9.19
C VAL A 137 23.45 15.55 8.34
N ASP A 138 23.23 14.36 8.93
CA ASP A 138 23.28 13.05 8.26
C ASP A 138 21.87 12.56 7.90
N ASN A 139 20.97 13.50 7.57
CA ASN A 139 19.60 13.20 7.16
C ASN A 139 19.48 12.86 5.67
N TYR A 140 20.58 12.89 4.93
CA TYR A 140 20.66 12.43 3.56
C TYR A 140 21.98 11.70 3.29
N ARG A 141 21.97 10.80 2.29
CA ARG A 141 23.15 10.07 1.83
C ARG A 141 23.08 9.78 0.34
N LEU A 142 24.21 9.99 -0.32
CA LEU A 142 24.42 9.57 -1.70
C LEU A 142 24.69 8.07 -1.77
N VAL A 143 23.95 7.36 -2.61
CA VAL A 143 24.16 5.96 -2.93
C VAL A 143 24.62 5.85 -4.37
N GLU A 144 25.91 5.56 -4.56
CA GLU A 144 26.58 5.50 -5.86
C GLU A 144 26.02 4.40 -6.77
N THR A 145 25.70 3.24 -6.20
CA THR A 145 25.14 2.11 -6.93
C THR A 145 23.80 1.70 -6.29
N PRO A 146 22.69 2.29 -6.75
CA PRO A 146 21.38 2.03 -6.16
C PRO A 146 20.93 0.58 -6.34
N ASN A 147 20.94 -0.17 -5.26
CA ASN A 147 20.29 -1.48 -5.13
C ASN A 147 19.73 -1.62 -3.71
N GLN A 148 18.85 -2.61 -3.50
CA GLN A 148 18.18 -2.82 -2.22
C GLN A 148 19.17 -2.90 -1.05
N ALA A 149 20.26 -3.66 -1.19
CA ALA A 149 21.25 -3.84 -0.12
C ALA A 149 21.95 -2.52 0.24
N ASN A 150 22.42 -1.77 -0.75
CA ASN A 150 23.12 -0.50 -0.55
C ASN A 150 22.19 0.58 0.03
N VAL A 151 20.93 0.61 -0.41
CA VAL A 151 19.91 1.51 0.14
C VAL A 151 19.57 1.15 1.59
N SER A 152 19.34 -0.13 1.89
CA SER A 152 19.07 -0.60 3.24
C SER A 152 20.25 -0.34 4.18
N GLN A 153 21.48 -0.51 3.71
CA GLN A 153 22.68 -0.19 4.47
C GLN A 153 22.80 1.32 4.74
N ALA A 154 22.53 2.16 3.75
CA ALA A 154 22.53 3.62 3.91
C ALA A 154 21.50 4.07 4.95
N ILE A 155 20.26 3.58 4.84
CA ILE A 155 19.17 3.86 5.79
C ILE A 155 19.54 3.39 7.19
N GLY A 156 19.98 2.14 7.34
CA GLY A 156 20.35 1.57 8.64
C GLY A 156 21.46 2.36 9.32
N SER A 157 22.44 2.85 8.55
CA SER A 157 23.52 3.68 9.08
C SER A 157 23.03 5.07 9.55
N MET A 158 22.14 5.72 8.77
CA MET A 158 21.56 7.01 9.15
C MET A 158 20.71 6.88 10.43
N VAL A 159 19.92 5.81 10.54
CA VAL A 159 19.11 5.50 11.73
C VAL A 159 20.00 5.18 12.94
N TYR A 160 21.07 4.41 12.76
CA TYR A 160 22.03 4.11 13.83
C TYR A 160 22.70 5.38 14.37
N ASN A 161 23.13 6.29 13.48
CA ASN A 161 23.71 7.56 13.88
C ASN A 161 22.72 8.43 14.65
N ALA A 162 21.47 8.53 14.17
CA ALA A 162 20.41 9.25 14.87
C ALA A 162 20.14 8.67 16.27
N THR A 163 20.10 7.34 16.39
CA THR A 163 19.89 6.63 17.66
C THR A 163 21.05 6.90 18.62
N THR A 164 22.29 6.84 18.13
CA THR A 164 23.50 7.10 18.93
C THR A 164 23.56 8.56 19.41
N SER A 165 23.04 9.50 18.61
CA SER A 165 22.91 10.91 19.00
C SER A 165 21.75 11.21 19.95
N ASN A 166 21.01 10.19 20.42
CA ASN A 166 19.79 10.32 21.23
C ASN A 166 18.75 11.27 20.58
N LEU A 167 18.65 11.24 19.25
CA LEU A 167 17.70 12.06 18.52
C LEU A 167 16.28 11.55 18.79
N VAL A 168 15.45 12.39 19.42
CA VAL A 168 14.02 12.14 19.53
C VAL A 168 13.39 12.40 18.16
N THR A 169 13.07 11.33 17.44
CA THR A 169 12.37 11.44 16.16
C THR A 169 10.87 11.55 16.42
N PRO A 170 10.18 12.52 15.80
CA PRO A 170 8.72 12.56 15.88
C PRO A 170 8.16 11.36 15.12
N SER A 171 7.46 10.46 15.82
CA SER A 171 6.68 9.40 15.18
C SER A 171 5.33 9.96 14.75
N THR A 172 4.99 9.84 13.47
CA THR A 172 3.63 10.14 13.01
C THR A 172 2.77 8.89 13.19
N ILE A 173 1.81 8.95 14.11
CA ILE A 173 0.75 7.94 14.24
C ILE A 173 -0.44 8.44 13.39
N GLN A 174 -0.78 7.69 12.35
CA GLN A 174 -2.02 7.91 11.60
C GLN A 174 -3.05 6.89 12.09
N PHE A 175 -4.15 7.37 12.66
CA PHE A 175 -5.26 6.54 13.14
C PHE A 175 -6.51 6.82 12.32
N PHE A 176 -7.11 5.77 11.77
CA PHE A 176 -8.36 5.81 11.02
C PHE A 176 -9.29 4.74 11.62
N MET A 177 -10.49 5.14 12.03
CA MET A 177 -11.53 4.26 12.54
C MET A 177 -12.78 4.55 11.72
N GLU A 178 -13.21 3.58 10.93
CA GLU A 178 -14.45 3.61 10.16
C GLU A 178 -15.13 2.26 10.34
N ASP A 179 -16.46 2.24 10.30
CA ASP A 179 -17.25 1.01 10.37
C ASP A 179 -17.29 0.38 8.98
N TYR A 180 -16.77 -0.85 8.86
CA TYR A 180 -16.68 -1.56 7.60
C TYR A 180 -17.64 -2.75 7.56
N SER A 181 -18.40 -2.86 6.48
CA SER A 181 -19.40 -3.91 6.29
C SER A 181 -18.95 -5.07 5.40
N SER A 182 -17.81 -4.94 4.69
CA SER A 182 -17.25 -6.01 3.86
C SER A 182 -15.73 -5.92 3.72
N GLU A 183 -15.08 -7.06 3.46
CA GLU A 183 -13.63 -7.13 3.22
C GLU A 183 -13.20 -6.34 1.98
N GLN A 184 -14.09 -6.15 1.00
CA GLN A 184 -13.83 -5.38 -0.22
C GLN A 184 -14.03 -3.86 -0.03
N SER A 185 -14.89 -3.43 0.91
CA SER A 185 -15.11 -2.00 1.18
C SER A 185 -14.04 -1.39 2.08
N PHE A 186 -13.42 -2.18 2.98
CA PHE A 186 -12.36 -1.73 3.89
C PHE A 186 -11.17 -1.08 3.18
N PRO A 187 -10.54 -1.70 2.15
CA PRO A 187 -9.40 -1.11 1.46
C PRO A 187 -9.73 0.22 0.80
N LEU A 188 -10.89 0.30 0.13
CA LEU A 188 -11.29 1.48 -0.63
C LEU A 188 -11.51 2.69 0.28
N GLN A 189 -12.22 2.51 1.38
CA GLN A 189 -12.48 3.57 2.36
C GLN A 189 -11.20 4.02 3.10
N ALA A 190 -10.30 3.07 3.42
CA ALA A 190 -8.99 3.38 3.97
C ALA A 190 -8.01 4.01 2.95
N LYS A 191 -8.43 4.25 1.70
CA LYS A 191 -7.60 4.69 0.56
C LYS A 191 -6.40 3.77 0.28
N ILE A 192 -6.56 2.49 0.60
CA ILE A 192 -5.57 1.44 0.41
C ILE A 192 -5.97 0.60 -0.81
N SER A 193 -5.03 0.43 -1.75
CA SER A 193 -5.27 -0.46 -2.88
C SER A 193 -5.28 -1.93 -2.44
N GLY A 194 -6.48 -2.54 -2.38
CA GLY A 194 -6.65 -3.99 -2.20
C GLY A 194 -6.12 -4.85 -3.34
N LYS A 195 -5.81 -4.21 -4.48
CA LYS A 195 -5.30 -4.85 -5.70
C LYS A 195 -3.96 -5.57 -5.53
N TYR A 196 -3.20 -5.18 -4.49
CA TYR A 196 -1.89 -5.74 -4.14
C TYR A 196 -1.89 -6.45 -2.78
N MET A 197 -3.06 -6.58 -2.16
CA MET A 197 -3.17 -7.28 -0.91
C MET A 197 -3.49 -8.74 -1.21
N GLY A 198 -2.52 -9.62 -0.99
CA GLY A 198 -2.80 -11.04 -0.77
C GLY A 198 -3.56 -11.19 0.54
N PHE A 199 -4.88 -11.00 0.51
CA PHE A 199 -5.71 -11.02 1.71
C PHE A 199 -5.82 -12.46 2.23
N ARG A 200 -5.31 -12.68 3.45
CA ARG A 200 -5.99 -13.53 4.43
C ARG A 200 -6.40 -12.60 5.56
N ALA A 201 -7.60 -12.04 5.46
CA ALA A 201 -8.28 -11.55 6.66
C ALA A 201 -9.12 -12.67 7.22
N SER A 202 -9.11 -12.78 8.53
CA SER A 202 -10.15 -13.48 9.27
C SER A 202 -11.03 -12.39 9.89
N ALA A 203 -12.17 -12.10 9.28
CA ALA A 203 -13.22 -11.36 9.96
C ALA A 203 -13.93 -12.31 10.93
N SER A 204 -13.76 -12.10 12.23
CA SER A 204 -14.63 -12.71 13.24
C SER A 204 -15.58 -11.63 13.75
N SER A 205 -16.85 -11.70 13.33
CA SER A 205 -17.92 -10.94 13.96
C SER A 205 -18.45 -11.76 15.13
N SER A 206 -18.37 -11.22 16.35
CA SER A 206 -19.18 -11.70 17.47
C SER A 206 -20.28 -10.69 17.70
N VAL A 207 -21.52 -11.09 17.45
CA VAL A 207 -22.68 -10.37 17.97
C VAL A 207 -22.77 -10.73 19.46
N SER A 208 -22.54 -9.75 20.32
CA SER A 208 -22.79 -9.83 21.75
C SER A 208 -24.23 -9.46 22.08
#